data_AF-A0A7V0JI74-F1
#
_entry.id   AF-A0A7V0JI74-F1
#
_cell.length_a   1.000
_cell.length_b   1.000
_cell.length_c   1.000
_cell.angle_alpha   90.00
_cell.angle_beta   90.00
_cell.angle_gamma   90.00
#
_symmetry.space_group_name_H-M   'P 1'
#
loop_
_entity.id
_entity.type
_entity.pdbx_description
1 polymer ?
#
loop_
_entity_poly.entity_id
_entity_poly.type
_entity_poly.pdbx_seq_one_letter_code
_entity_poly.pdbx_strand_id
1 'polypeptide(L)'
;MSEEVKLKPEELVRIDYRPPQKSWMDPTIDFQAKKGNWCYSGALESLEYLDLPRPKTKWAPTDEDWQLPENWKEIILEGLRKRLDRFRTLRIFMDVCVRCGACADKCHFFIGSGDPKNMPVLRAELLR
;
A
#
# COMPACT_ATOMS: atom_id res chain seq x y z
N MET A 1 19.12 4.87 -18.08
CA MET A 1 19.94 5.48 -17.00
C MET A 1 19.27 6.78 -16.64
N SER A 2 18.49 6.79 -15.56
CA SER A 2 17.78 7.99 -15.09
C SER A 2 18.80 9.04 -14.66
N GLU A 3 18.82 10.18 -15.35
CA GLU A 3 19.59 11.35 -14.94
C GLU A 3 19.20 11.70 -13.50
N GLU A 4 20.14 11.60 -12.56
CA GLU A 4 19.94 12.02 -11.19
C GLU A 4 19.84 13.54 -11.16
N VAL A 5 18.62 14.05 -11.33
CA VAL A 5 18.32 15.45 -11.07
C VAL A 5 18.53 15.67 -9.58
N LYS A 6 19.68 16.24 -9.21
CA LYS A 6 19.97 16.67 -7.84
C LYS A 6 19.07 17.86 -7.49
N LEU A 7 17.88 17.54 -6.99
CA LEU A 7 16.93 18.52 -6.47
C LEU A 7 17.48 19.15 -5.20
N LYS A 8 17.21 20.45 -5.01
CA LYS A 8 17.56 21.14 -3.77
C LYS A 8 16.63 20.67 -2.64
N PRO A 9 17.06 20.70 -1.35
CA PRO A 9 16.21 20.29 -0.23
C PRO A 9 14.86 21.00 -0.21
N GLU A 10 14.81 22.28 -0.58
CA GLU A 10 13.57 23.07 -0.62
C GLU A 10 12.62 22.60 -1.74
N GLU A 11 13.14 22.02 -2.81
CA GLU A 11 12.36 21.48 -3.93
C GLU A 11 11.81 20.10 -3.59
N LEU A 12 12.53 19.29 -2.79
CA LEU A 12 12.06 17.99 -2.32
C LEU A 12 10.84 18.09 -1.38
N VAL A 13 10.72 19.21 -0.66
CA VAL A 13 9.60 19.45 0.27
C VAL A 13 8.35 19.98 -0.45
N ARG A 14 8.44 20.36 -1.73
CA ARG A 14 7.30 20.88 -2.51
C ARG A 14 6.39 19.74 -2.96
N ILE A 15 5.34 19.52 -2.19
CA ILE A 15 4.33 18.49 -2.47
C ILE A 15 3.17 19.12 -3.24
N ASP A 16 2.81 18.50 -4.36
CA ASP A 16 1.65 18.90 -5.16
C ASP A 16 0.40 18.14 -4.69
N TYR A 17 -0.58 18.88 -4.17
CA TYR A 17 -1.86 18.33 -3.72
C TYR A 17 -2.94 18.35 -4.80
N ARG A 18 -2.63 18.82 -6.01
CA ARG A 18 -3.60 18.82 -7.11
C ARG A 18 -3.91 17.37 -7.48
N PRO A 19 -5.18 16.95 -7.42
CA PRO A 19 -5.51 15.58 -7.73
C PRO A 19 -5.21 15.27 -9.21
N PRO A 20 -4.74 14.05 -9.52
CA PRO A 20 -4.58 13.60 -10.88
C PRO A 20 -5.95 13.49 -11.56
N GLN A 21 -6.01 13.78 -12.87
CA GLN A 21 -7.22 13.65 -13.68
C GLN A 21 -7.64 12.19 -13.95
N LYS A 22 -6.79 11.22 -13.62
CA LYS A 22 -7.07 9.79 -13.80
C LYS A 22 -8.09 9.30 -12.77
N SER A 23 -8.76 8.18 -13.06
CA SER A 23 -9.61 7.50 -12.07
C SER A 23 -8.79 7.09 -10.85
N TRP A 24 -9.28 7.41 -9.66
CA TRP A 24 -8.59 7.08 -8.41
C TRP A 24 -8.81 5.64 -7.96
N MET A 25 -9.86 4.99 -8.49
CA MET A 25 -10.19 3.58 -8.19
C MET A 25 -9.38 2.59 -9.02
N ASP A 26 -8.57 3.08 -9.97
CA ASP A 26 -7.70 2.23 -10.77
C ASP A 26 -6.54 1.67 -9.90
N PRO A 27 -6.45 0.34 -9.70
CA PRO A 27 -5.40 -0.26 -8.88
C PRO A 27 -4.01 -0.21 -9.54
N THR A 28 -3.90 0.12 -10.82
CA THR A 28 -2.62 0.07 -11.56
C THR A 28 -1.55 0.99 -10.94
N ILE A 29 -0.35 0.45 -10.72
CA ILE A 29 0.79 1.19 -10.17
C ILE A 29 1.83 1.37 -11.26
N ASP A 30 2.31 2.60 -11.43
CA ASP A 30 3.48 2.86 -12.27
C ASP A 30 4.76 2.54 -11.49
N PHE A 31 5.28 1.33 -11.70
CA PHE A 31 6.51 0.86 -11.07
C PHE A 31 7.76 1.63 -11.53
N GLN A 32 7.73 2.29 -12.69
CA GLN A 32 8.87 3.09 -13.14
C GLN A 32 8.90 4.44 -12.43
N ALA A 33 7.76 5.13 -12.39
CA ALA A 33 7.63 6.42 -11.72
C ALA A 33 7.86 6.33 -10.19
N LYS A 34 7.54 5.17 -9.58
CA LYS A 34 7.65 4.95 -8.13
C LYS A 34 8.85 4.13 -7.69
N LYS A 35 9.87 4.03 -8.53
CA LYS A 35 11.07 3.25 -8.23
C LYS A 35 11.67 3.64 -6.87
N GLY A 36 11.79 2.68 -5.97
CA GLY A 36 12.31 2.87 -4.62
C GLY A 36 11.28 3.31 -3.56
N ASN A 37 10.00 3.44 -3.93
CA ASN A 37 8.91 3.81 -3.02
C ASN A 37 7.96 2.63 -2.75
N TRP A 38 8.52 1.44 -2.55
CA TRP A 38 7.77 0.23 -2.21
C TRP A 38 8.51 -0.62 -1.19
N CYS A 39 7.77 -1.46 -0.48
CA CYS A 39 8.33 -2.40 0.48
C CYS A 39 8.92 -3.62 -0.23
N TYR A 40 10.11 -4.03 0.20
CA TYR A 40 10.76 -5.27 -0.24
C TYR A 40 10.53 -6.38 0.78
N SER A 41 10.79 -7.63 0.39
CA SER A 41 10.83 -8.74 1.34
C SER A 41 11.85 -8.49 2.45
N GLY A 42 11.60 -9.03 3.64
CA GLY A 42 12.58 -9.05 4.71
C GLY A 42 13.85 -9.82 4.32
N ALA A 43 14.95 -9.56 5.03
CA ALA A 43 16.17 -10.36 4.88
C ALA A 43 15.92 -11.80 5.36
N LEU A 44 16.35 -12.79 4.57
CA LEU A 44 16.07 -14.21 4.82
C LEU A 44 16.54 -14.64 6.22
N GLU A 45 17.76 -14.24 6.60
CA GLU A 45 18.33 -14.53 7.92
C GLU A 45 17.45 -14.00 9.06
N SER A 46 16.88 -12.80 8.91
CA SER A 46 15.99 -12.20 9.90
C SER A 46 14.63 -12.90 9.96
N LEU A 47 14.11 -13.34 8.82
CA LEU A 47 12.85 -14.08 8.76
C LEU A 47 12.98 -15.47 9.40
N GLU A 48 14.10 -16.17 9.14
CA GLU A 48 14.41 -17.46 9.76
C GLU A 48 14.63 -17.31 11.26
N TYR A 49 15.39 -16.29 11.68
CA TYR A 49 15.64 -16.01 13.10
C TYR A 49 14.35 -15.75 13.89
N LEU A 50 13.38 -15.04 13.30
CA LEU A 50 12.10 -14.72 13.93
C LEU A 50 11.04 -15.83 13.79
N ASP A 51 11.39 -16.96 13.18
CA ASP A 51 10.47 -18.06 12.85
C ASP A 51 9.19 -17.56 12.14
N LEU A 52 9.35 -16.59 11.24
CA LEU A 52 8.25 -16.03 10.48
C LEU A 52 7.82 -16.99 9.37
N PRO A 53 6.52 -17.02 9.01
CA PRO A 53 6.04 -17.90 7.95
C PRO A 53 6.71 -17.58 6.61
N ARG A 54 7.05 -18.62 5.85
CA ARG A 54 7.74 -18.55 4.55
C ARG A 54 9.05 -17.74 4.60
N PRO A 55 10.00 -18.09 5.49
CA PRO A 55 11.21 -17.30 5.65
C PRO A 55 12.18 -17.43 4.47
N LYS A 56 11.94 -18.40 3.57
CA LYS A 56 12.80 -18.74 2.42
C LYS A 56 12.44 -18.04 1.11
N THR A 57 11.32 -17.31 1.06
CA THR A 57 10.86 -16.66 -0.17
C THR A 57 11.36 -15.22 -0.21
N LYS A 58 12.39 -14.97 -1.03
CA LYS A 58 12.84 -13.60 -1.37
C LYS A 58 12.06 -13.14 -2.59
N TRP A 59 11.37 -12.01 -2.48
CA TRP A 59 10.55 -11.45 -3.54
C TRP A 59 10.65 -9.93 -3.57
N ALA A 60 10.50 -9.36 -4.77
CA ALA A 60 10.35 -7.94 -4.99
C ALA A 60 8.99 -7.65 -5.66
N PRO A 61 8.39 -6.46 -5.43
CA PRO A 61 7.12 -6.10 -6.08
C PRO A 61 7.15 -6.11 -7.62
N THR A 62 8.33 -6.08 -8.21
CA THR A 62 8.55 -6.14 -9.66
C THR A 62 8.66 -7.56 -10.21
N ASP A 63 8.75 -8.57 -9.35
CA ASP A 63 8.88 -9.97 -9.78
C ASP A 63 7.53 -10.48 -10.26
N GLU A 64 7.54 -11.33 -11.30
CA GLU A 64 6.31 -11.93 -11.85
C GLU A 64 5.70 -12.97 -10.91
N ASP A 65 6.54 -13.67 -10.12
CA ASP A 65 6.14 -14.67 -9.14
C ASP A 65 6.65 -14.31 -7.74
N TRP A 66 5.73 -14.20 -6.79
CA TRP A 66 6.02 -13.91 -5.38
C TRP A 66 6.08 -15.17 -4.51
N GLN A 67 6.03 -16.36 -5.11
CA GLN A 67 6.13 -17.65 -4.42
C GLN A 67 5.06 -17.83 -3.34
N LEU A 68 3.86 -17.30 -3.62
CA LEU A 68 2.70 -17.40 -2.75
C LEU A 68 2.13 -18.83 -2.78
N PRO A 69 1.46 -19.29 -1.70
CA PRO A 69 0.70 -20.53 -1.76
C PRO A 69 -0.36 -20.46 -2.86
N GLU A 70 -0.70 -21.58 -3.50
CA GLU A 70 -1.75 -21.62 -4.53
C GLU A 70 -3.09 -21.04 -4.03
N ASN A 71 -3.41 -21.26 -2.75
CA ASN A 71 -4.63 -20.78 -2.10
C ASN A 71 -4.46 -19.45 -1.33
N TRP A 72 -3.48 -18.62 -1.70
CA TRP A 72 -3.19 -17.37 -0.99
C TRP A 72 -4.40 -16.44 -0.89
N LYS A 73 -5.22 -16.40 -1.95
CA LYS A 73 -6.38 -15.51 -2.04
C LYS A 73 -7.45 -15.94 -1.05
N GLU A 74 -7.72 -17.23 -0.96
CA GLU A 74 -8.66 -17.82 -0.01
C GLU A 74 -8.21 -17.56 1.43
N ILE A 75 -6.92 -17.73 1.72
CA ILE A 75 -6.34 -17.46 3.04
C ILE A 75 -6.60 -16.01 3.47
N ILE A 76 -6.36 -15.04 2.58
CA ILE A 76 -6.57 -13.62 2.87
C ILE A 76 -8.05 -13.30 3.05
N LEU A 77 -8.91 -13.76 2.13
CA LEU A 77 -10.36 -13.48 2.18
C LEU A 77 -11.01 -14.07 3.43
N GLU A 78 -10.66 -15.32 3.78
CA GLU A 78 -11.17 -15.96 4.98
C GLU A 78 -10.61 -15.30 6.26
N GLY A 79 -9.34 -14.91 6.23
CA GLY A 79 -8.72 -14.13 7.29
C GLY A 79 -9.43 -12.79 7.55
N LEU A 80 -9.83 -12.09 6.50
CA LEU A 80 -10.58 -10.84 6.59
C LEU A 80 -12.00 -11.10 7.09
N ARG A 81 -12.71 -12.10 6.54
CA ARG A 81 -14.06 -12.50 6.97
C ARG A 81 -14.11 -12.76 8.47
N LYS A 82 -13.23 -13.61 9.00
CA LYS A 82 -13.13 -13.91 10.44
C LYS A 82 -12.92 -12.67 11.30
N ARG A 83 -12.15 -11.69 10.82
CA ARG A 83 -11.92 -10.42 11.55
C ARG A 83 -13.14 -9.51 11.52
N LEU A 84 -13.85 -9.45 10.40
CA LEU A 84 -15.10 -8.69 10.28
C LEU A 84 -16.22 -9.28 11.17
N ASP A 85 -16.29 -10.60 11.27
CA ASP A 85 -17.26 -11.29 12.15
C ASP A 85 -16.91 -11.11 13.63
N ARG A 86 -15.62 -11.17 13.97
CA ARG A 86 -15.15 -11.02 15.36
C ARG A 86 -15.19 -9.57 15.85
N PHE A 87 -14.87 -8.60 15.00
CA PHE A 87 -14.66 -7.20 15.40
C PHE A 87 -15.68 -6.27 14.75
N ARG A 88 -16.74 -5.95 15.51
CA ARG A 88 -17.77 -4.95 15.11
C ARG A 88 -17.16 -3.61 14.72
N THR A 89 -16.12 -3.15 15.42
CA THR A 89 -15.42 -1.89 15.14
C THR A 89 -14.83 -1.89 13.73
N LEU A 90 -14.10 -2.93 13.37
CA LEU A 90 -13.54 -3.08 12.01
C LEU A 90 -14.65 -3.08 10.97
N ARG A 91 -15.72 -3.87 11.18
CA ARG A 91 -16.86 -3.91 10.27
C ARG A 91 -17.49 -2.54 10.05
N ILE A 92 -17.71 -1.77 11.13
CA ILE A 92 -18.29 -0.43 11.03
C ILE A 92 -17.36 0.53 10.31
N PHE A 93 -16.06 0.53 10.62
CA PHE A 93 -15.09 1.40 9.93
C PHE A 93 -15.01 1.10 8.43
N MET A 94 -15.20 -0.16 8.04
CA MET A 94 -15.26 -0.55 6.62
C MET A 94 -16.57 -0.13 5.95
N ASP A 95 -17.70 -0.13 6.66
CA ASP A 95 -19.03 0.13 6.12
C ASP A 95 -19.42 1.62 6.08
N VAL A 96 -19.05 2.39 7.11
CA VAL A 96 -19.49 3.79 7.29
C VAL A 96 -18.84 4.79 6.31
N CYS A 97 -17.78 4.38 5.61
CA CYS A 97 -17.03 5.28 4.75
C CYS A 97 -17.85 5.66 3.50
N VAL A 98 -18.35 6.89 3.46
CA VAL A 98 -19.06 7.46 2.30
C VAL A 98 -18.11 8.02 1.22
N ARG A 99 -16.81 7.73 1.31
CA ARG A 99 -15.77 8.19 0.38
C ARG A 99 -15.69 9.72 0.22
N CYS A 100 -15.98 10.47 1.28
CA CYS A 100 -15.96 11.94 1.26
C CYS A 100 -14.56 12.58 1.23
N GLY A 101 -13.50 11.82 1.55
CA GLY A 101 -12.13 12.36 1.59
C GLY A 101 -11.79 13.20 2.83
N ALA A 102 -12.71 13.38 3.78
CA ALA A 102 -12.49 14.19 4.99
C ALA A 102 -11.33 13.70 5.89
N CYS A 103 -10.84 12.48 5.68
CA CYS A 103 -9.69 11.92 6.38
C CYS A 103 -8.33 12.26 5.73
N ALA A 104 -8.32 12.81 4.51
CA ALA A 104 -7.11 12.98 3.73
C ALA A 104 -6.13 13.97 4.38
N ASP A 105 -6.64 15.10 4.88
CA ASP A 105 -5.85 16.17 5.50
C ASP A 105 -5.25 15.80 6.87
N LYS A 106 -5.58 14.63 7.42
CA LYS A 106 -5.03 14.10 8.68
C LYS A 106 -3.99 13.00 8.46
N CYS A 107 -3.87 12.48 7.24
CA CYS A 107 -3.02 11.33 6.97
C CYS A 107 -1.60 11.76 6.61
N HIS A 108 -0.62 11.41 7.44
CA HIS A 108 0.80 11.70 7.17
C HIS A 108 1.28 11.17 5.81
N PHE A 109 0.78 10.02 5.35
CA PHE A 109 1.15 9.47 4.04
C PHE A 109 0.60 10.32 2.90
N PHE A 110 -0.64 10.81 3.00
CA PHE A 110 -1.21 11.70 1.99
C PHE A 110 -0.56 13.08 2.04
N ILE A 111 -0.39 13.65 3.23
CA ILE A 111 0.28 14.95 3.43
C ILE A 111 1.71 14.90 2.88
N GLY A 112 2.46 13.82 3.14
CA GLY A 112 3.84 13.67 2.70
C GLY A 112 4.02 13.36 1.20
N SER A 113 2.96 12.99 0.48
CA SER A 113 3.09 12.58 -0.93
C SER A 113 2.18 13.30 -1.92
N GLY A 114 1.06 13.87 -1.47
CA GLY A 114 0.00 14.39 -2.33
C GLY A 114 -0.75 13.33 -3.13
N ASP A 115 -0.35 12.06 -3.06
CA ASP A 115 -0.92 10.98 -3.87
C ASP A 115 -2.24 10.49 -3.29
N PRO A 116 -3.36 10.59 -4.04
CA PRO A 116 -4.65 10.04 -3.63
C PRO A 116 -4.57 8.60 -3.15
N LYS A 117 -3.73 7.74 -3.75
CA LYS A 117 -3.60 6.31 -3.37
C LYS A 117 -3.07 6.10 -1.96
N ASN A 118 -2.46 7.13 -1.37
CA ASN A 118 -2.02 7.15 0.02
C ASN A 118 -3.06 7.73 0.98
N MET A 119 -4.21 8.18 0.48
CA MET A 119 -5.31 8.64 1.33
C MET A 119 -6.01 7.46 2.03
N PRO A 120 -6.57 7.65 3.24
CA PRO A 120 -7.22 6.56 3.96
C PRO A 120 -8.42 5.94 3.22
N VAL A 121 -9.16 6.72 2.44
CA VAL A 121 -10.29 6.19 1.62
C VAL A 121 -9.80 5.13 0.65
N LEU A 122 -8.85 5.46 -0.23
CA LEU A 122 -8.39 4.52 -1.27
C LEU A 122 -7.59 3.36 -0.69
N ARG A 123 -6.87 3.57 0.42
CA ARG A 123 -6.23 2.47 1.14
C ARG A 123 -7.26 1.48 1.69
N ALA A 124 -8.42 1.95 2.15
CA ALA A 124 -9.51 1.07 2.58
C ALA A 124 -10.19 0.34 1.41
N GLU A 125 -10.24 0.92 0.20
CA GLU A 125 -10.78 0.23 -0.98
C GLU A 125 -9.97 -1.00 -1.40
N LEU A 126 -8.70 -1.14 -0.98
CA LEU A 126 -7.93 -2.37 -1.22
C LEU A 126 -8.50 -3.59 -0.46
N LEU A 127 -9.34 -3.36 0.56
CA LEU A 127 -9.93 -4.39 1.41
C LEU A 127 -11.44 -4.57 1.18
N ARG A 128 -12.09 -3.72 0.36
CA ARG A 128 -13.53 -3.78 0.05
C ARG A 128 -13.77 -4.56 -1.23
#